data_AF-A0A432CGM1-F1
#
_entry.id   AF-A0A432CGM1-F1
#
_cell.length_a   1.000
_cell.length_b   1.000
_cell.length_c   1.000
_cell.angle_alpha   90.00
_cell.angle_beta   90.00
_cell.angle_gamma   90.00
#
_symmetry.space_group_name_H-M   'P 1'
#
loop_
_entity.id
_entity.type
_entity.pdbx_description
1 polymer ?
#
loop_
_entity_poly.entity_id
_entity_poly.type
_entity_poly.pdbx_seq_one_letter_code
_entity_poly.pdbx_strand_id
1 'polypeptide(L)'
;MKKLLFIIFICLLTMSYKRVSNLQNIAFYYFGYEREVFLNNLVLLQFEIENKMNDTIYLSKKNIRLRIFKDKKEINEDKLPTYLPFIKPTKAKKEFKCEEKDKYERYLGNLKLKFANKLYEKNFGSNTSYKDSKDFIIESIVNDCIVLMPNESIDYSSGFYSKKFDKACKVSVKYLDSKRFTYFIDDSGKKIDINN
;
A
#
# COMPACT_ATOMS: atom_id res chain seq x y z
N MET A 1 -16.92 49.61 24.77
CA MET A 1 -16.39 48.27 25.06
C MET A 1 -17.12 47.10 24.39
N LYS A 2 -18.41 47.23 23.99
CA LYS A 2 -19.14 46.14 23.32
C LYS A 2 -18.66 45.80 21.88
N LYS A 3 -18.10 46.78 21.14
CA LYS A 3 -17.60 46.57 19.77
C LYS A 3 -16.27 45.80 19.71
N LEU A 4 -15.42 45.90 20.75
CA LEU A 4 -14.12 45.20 20.79
C LEU A 4 -14.28 43.69 21.05
N LEU A 5 -15.26 43.33 21.89
CA LEU A 5 -15.61 41.93 22.19
C LEU A 5 -16.14 41.18 20.96
N PHE A 6 -16.84 41.88 20.06
CA PHE A 6 -17.39 41.29 18.84
C PHE A 6 -16.31 40.91 17.81
N ILE A 7 -15.23 41.70 17.74
CA ILE A 7 -14.11 41.43 16.82
C ILE A 7 -13.29 40.22 17.28
N ILE A 8 -13.09 40.07 18.61
CA ILE A 8 -12.40 38.91 19.18
C ILE A 8 -13.20 37.62 18.95
N PHE A 9 -14.53 37.70 19.01
CA PHE A 9 -15.41 36.55 18.77
C PHE A 9 -15.41 36.10 17.29
N ILE A 10 -15.27 37.04 16.34
CA ILE A 10 -15.17 36.74 14.90
C ILE A 10 -13.80 36.15 14.55
N CYS A 11 -12.71 36.62 15.17
CA CYS A 11 -11.37 36.03 14.98
C CYS A 11 -11.23 34.61 15.54
N LEU A 12 -12.01 34.25 16.58
CA LEU A 12 -12.01 32.89 17.12
C LEU A 12 -12.75 31.88 16.22
N LEU A 13 -13.71 32.32 15.39
CA LEU A 13 -14.46 31.44 14.48
C LEU A 13 -13.68 31.12 13.20
N THR A 14 -12.72 31.94 12.78
CA THR A 14 -11.90 31.70 11.58
C THR A 14 -10.72 30.76 11.81
N MET A 15 -10.45 30.35 13.05
CA MET A 15 -9.52 29.26 13.42
C MET A 15 -10.21 27.89 13.42
N SER A 16 -11.27 27.73 12.63
CA SER A 16 -11.73 26.40 12.23
C SER A 16 -10.70 25.84 11.26
N TYR A 17 -9.65 25.22 11.79
CA TYR A 17 -8.70 24.43 11.04
C TYR A 17 -9.51 23.38 10.28
N LYS A 18 -9.87 23.68 9.03
CA LYS A 18 -10.36 22.67 8.10
C LYS A 18 -9.22 21.70 7.99
N ARG A 19 -9.32 20.59 8.72
CA ARG A 19 -8.52 19.40 8.50
C ARG A 19 -8.85 19.01 7.07
N VAL A 20 -8.03 19.47 6.12
CA VAL A 20 -8.07 19.02 4.75
C VAL A 20 -7.97 17.52 4.86
N SER A 21 -9.08 16.83 4.63
CA SER A 21 -9.06 15.38 4.53
C SER A 21 -8.06 15.08 3.42
N ASN A 22 -6.95 14.44 3.77
CA ASN A 22 -5.86 13.98 2.87
C ASN A 22 -6.32 13.03 1.74
N LEU A 23 -7.63 12.90 1.52
CA LEU A 23 -8.30 11.93 0.66
C LEU A 23 -8.04 12.16 -0.85
N GLN A 24 -7.37 13.25 -1.25
CA GLN A 24 -7.17 13.61 -2.66
C GLN A 24 -5.72 13.44 -3.17
N ASN A 25 -4.79 13.03 -2.30
CA ASN A 25 -3.36 13.08 -2.63
C ASN A 25 -2.88 11.84 -3.40
N ILE A 26 -3.68 10.76 -3.39
CA ILE A 26 -3.37 9.50 -4.03
C ILE A 26 -4.60 9.05 -4.80
N ALA A 27 -4.45 8.78 -6.10
CA ALA A 27 -5.53 8.24 -6.91
C ALA A 27 -5.25 6.78 -7.28
N PHE A 28 -6.32 6.03 -7.45
CA PHE A 28 -6.28 4.63 -7.90
C PHE A 28 -7.17 4.50 -9.13
N TYR A 29 -6.62 3.94 -10.21
CA TYR A 29 -7.36 3.71 -11.45
C TYR A 29 -7.33 2.23 -11.78
N TYR A 30 -8.49 1.58 -11.80
CA TYR A 30 -8.59 0.17 -12.16
C TYR A 30 -8.62 0.01 -13.68
N PHE A 31 -7.74 -0.84 -14.21
CA PHE A 31 -7.60 -1.07 -15.64
C PHE A 31 -8.29 -2.34 -16.12
N GLY A 32 -8.31 -3.37 -15.28
CA GLY A 32 -8.83 -4.67 -15.67
C GLY A 32 -8.19 -5.79 -14.91
N TYR A 33 -8.24 -6.98 -15.50
CA TYR A 33 -7.66 -8.16 -14.89
C TYR A 33 -7.04 -9.09 -15.94
N GLU A 34 -6.01 -9.81 -15.52
CA GLU A 34 -5.43 -10.93 -16.25
C GLU A 34 -5.82 -12.23 -15.56
N ARG A 35 -6.09 -13.29 -16.34
CA ARG A 35 -6.31 -14.62 -15.78
C ARG A 35 -4.99 -15.35 -15.70
N GLU A 36 -4.68 -15.86 -14.52
CA GLU A 36 -3.52 -16.74 -14.37
C GLU A 36 -3.82 -18.09 -15.03
N VAL A 37 -2.91 -18.52 -15.91
CA VAL A 37 -3.08 -19.75 -16.69
C VAL A 37 -2.93 -20.98 -15.79
N PHE A 38 -2.12 -20.87 -14.74
CA PHE A 38 -1.73 -21.99 -13.90
C PHE A 38 -2.64 -22.19 -12.69
N LEU A 39 -3.26 -21.13 -12.18
CA LEU A 39 -4.16 -21.20 -11.03
C LEU A 39 -5.57 -20.80 -11.43
N ASN A 40 -6.40 -21.80 -11.76
CA ASN A 40 -7.80 -21.57 -12.12
C ASN A 40 -8.51 -20.73 -11.04
N ASN A 41 -9.23 -19.69 -11.47
CA ASN A 41 -9.96 -18.73 -10.63
C ASN A 41 -9.09 -17.72 -9.88
N LEU A 42 -7.77 -17.72 -10.09
CA LEU A 42 -6.91 -16.59 -9.74
C LEU A 42 -6.93 -15.57 -10.88
N VAL A 43 -7.20 -14.33 -10.52
CA VAL A 43 -7.03 -13.19 -11.41
C VAL A 43 -6.03 -12.22 -10.83
N LEU A 44 -5.21 -11.61 -11.68
CA LEU A 44 -4.39 -10.47 -11.33
C LEU A 44 -5.17 -9.22 -11.67
N LEU A 45 -5.66 -8.52 -10.64
CA LEU A 45 -6.32 -7.23 -10.79
C LEU A 45 -5.25 -6.16 -11.01
N GLN A 46 -5.38 -5.39 -12.08
CA GLN A 46 -4.44 -4.36 -12.49
C GLN A 46 -5.01 -2.97 -12.21
N PHE A 47 -4.20 -2.13 -11.58
CA PHE A 47 -4.56 -0.75 -11.31
C PHE A 47 -3.32 0.13 -11.24
N GLU A 48 -3.48 1.40 -11.57
CA GLU A 48 -2.46 2.42 -11.37
C GLU A 48 -2.65 3.10 -10.02
N ILE A 49 -1.54 3.44 -9.39
CA ILE A 49 -1.48 4.29 -8.21
C ILE A 49 -0.74 5.57 -8.58
N GLU A 50 -1.44 6.70 -8.48
CA GLU A 50 -0.90 8.03 -8.82
C GLU A 50 -0.68 8.85 -7.55
N ASN A 51 0.51 9.41 -7.39
CA ASN A 51 0.81 10.45 -6.41
C ASN A 51 0.53 11.83 -7.01
N LYS A 52 -0.49 12.54 -6.50
CA LYS A 52 -0.86 13.89 -6.98
C LYS A 52 -0.12 15.02 -6.28
N MET A 53 0.89 14.70 -5.47
CA MET A 53 1.63 15.64 -4.66
C MET A 53 3.01 15.93 -5.25
N ASN A 54 3.56 17.07 -4.85
CA ASN A 54 4.94 17.45 -5.16
C ASN A 54 5.98 16.81 -4.21
N ASP A 55 5.55 15.98 -3.26
CA ASP A 55 6.40 15.28 -2.31
C ASP A 55 6.37 13.77 -2.54
N THR A 56 7.45 13.07 -2.17
CA THR A 56 7.50 11.61 -2.16
C THR A 56 6.54 11.04 -1.10
N ILE A 57 5.73 10.06 -1.50
CA ILE A 57 4.80 9.36 -0.61
C ILE A 57 5.27 7.92 -0.35
N TYR A 58 5.16 7.50 0.90
CA TYR A 58 5.42 6.13 1.34
C TYR A 58 4.10 5.48 1.77
N LEU A 59 3.73 4.36 1.16
CA LEU A 59 2.49 3.63 1.42
C LEU A 59 2.77 2.19 1.83
N SER A 60 2.01 1.69 2.80
CA SER A 60 1.89 0.25 3.05
C SER A 60 0.96 -0.42 2.04
N LYS A 61 1.42 -1.51 1.40
CA LYS A 61 0.60 -2.38 0.53
C LYS A 61 -0.61 -2.92 1.28
N LYS A 62 -0.46 -3.28 2.55
CA LYS A 62 -1.55 -3.80 3.41
C LYS A 62 -2.74 -2.85 3.57
N ASN A 63 -2.55 -1.56 3.33
CA ASN A 63 -3.62 -0.57 3.43
C ASN A 63 -4.37 -0.34 2.11
N ILE A 64 -3.94 -0.97 1.02
CA ILE A 64 -4.69 -1.00 -0.24
C ILE A 64 -5.85 -1.98 -0.05
N ARG A 65 -7.07 -1.45 -0.04
CA ARG A 65 -8.29 -2.23 0.09
C ARG A 65 -8.93 -2.43 -1.28
N LEU A 66 -9.02 -3.70 -1.66
CA LEU A 66 -9.76 -4.16 -2.81
C LEU A 66 -11.14 -4.65 -2.36
N ARG A 67 -12.19 -4.19 -3.03
CA ARG A 67 -13.55 -4.71 -2.88
C ARG A 67 -14.10 -5.05 -4.24
N ILE A 68 -14.66 -6.24 -4.39
CA ILE A 68 -15.14 -6.74 -5.67
C ILE A 68 -16.61 -7.06 -5.53
N PHE A 69 -17.42 -6.61 -6.47
CA PHE A 69 -18.86 -6.70 -6.41
C PHE A 69 -19.41 -7.43 -7.62
N LYS A 70 -20.32 -8.38 -7.39
CA LYS A 70 -21.15 -9.01 -8.41
C LYS A 70 -22.61 -8.87 -8.01
N ASP A 71 -23.44 -8.35 -8.90
CA ASP A 71 -24.87 -8.12 -8.64
C ASP A 71 -25.14 -7.34 -7.34
N LYS A 72 -24.32 -6.29 -7.10
CA LYS A 72 -24.33 -5.43 -5.90
C LYS A 72 -23.91 -6.11 -4.59
N LYS A 73 -23.49 -7.37 -4.61
CA LYS A 73 -22.96 -8.09 -3.43
C LYS A 73 -21.43 -8.15 -3.49
N GLU A 74 -20.77 -7.87 -2.37
CA GLU A 74 -19.32 -8.05 -2.24
C GLU A 74 -18.98 -9.54 -2.30
N ILE A 75 -18.00 -9.90 -3.13
CA ILE A 75 -17.43 -11.24 -3.19
C ILE A 75 -16.10 -11.24 -2.45
N ASN A 76 -15.90 -12.26 -1.61
CA ASN A 76 -14.67 -12.46 -0.87
C ASN A 76 -13.77 -13.45 -1.59
N GLU A 77 -12.49 -13.47 -1.22
CA GLU A 77 -11.57 -14.51 -1.66
C GLU A 77 -12.02 -15.88 -1.15
N ASP A 78 -11.96 -16.86 -2.04
CA ASP A 78 -12.11 -18.27 -1.68
C ASP A 78 -10.79 -18.77 -1.07
N LYS A 79 -10.84 -19.89 -0.34
CA LYS A 79 -9.60 -20.53 0.13
C LYS A 79 -8.79 -21.01 -1.07
N LEU A 80 -7.52 -20.64 -1.13
CA LEU A 80 -6.58 -21.17 -2.11
C LEU A 80 -6.52 -22.70 -2.00
N PRO A 81 -6.50 -23.42 -3.12
CA PRO A 81 -6.36 -24.88 -3.10
C PRO A 81 -5.00 -25.25 -2.50
N THR A 82 -4.99 -26.26 -1.62
CA THR A 82 -3.77 -26.77 -0.97
C THR A 82 -2.78 -27.37 -1.96
N TYR A 83 -3.25 -27.75 -3.16
CA TYR A 83 -2.39 -28.19 -4.25
C TYR A 83 -1.98 -26.97 -5.09
N LEU A 84 -0.73 -26.53 -4.95
CA LEU A 84 -0.13 -25.67 -5.94
C LEU A 84 0.23 -26.56 -7.15
N PRO A 85 -0.33 -26.31 -8.35
CA PRO A 85 0.06 -27.07 -9.53
C PRO A 85 1.57 -26.91 -9.74
N PHE A 86 2.22 -27.97 -10.22
CA PHE A 86 3.65 -28.00 -10.53
C PHE A 86 4.04 -26.74 -11.31
N ILE A 87 4.83 -25.86 -10.67
CA ILE A 87 5.34 -24.64 -11.31
C ILE A 87 6.33 -25.13 -12.36
N LYS A 88 5.96 -25.02 -13.64
CA LYS A 88 6.90 -25.29 -14.72
C LYS A 88 8.07 -24.30 -14.55
N PRO A 89 9.33 -24.74 -14.52
CA PRO A 89 10.45 -23.81 -14.44
C PRO A 89 10.31 -22.81 -15.57
N THR A 90 10.13 -21.55 -15.20
CA THR A 90 10.11 -20.44 -16.13
C THR A 90 11.47 -20.48 -16.80
N LYS A 91 11.52 -20.80 -18.10
CA LYS A 91 12.73 -20.48 -18.87
C LYS A 91 12.95 -19.01 -18.61
N ALA A 92 14.09 -18.65 -18.01
CA ALA A 92 14.46 -17.26 -17.84
C ALA A 92 14.32 -16.64 -19.23
N LYS A 93 13.24 -15.87 -19.44
CA LYS A 93 13.13 -15.09 -20.66
C LYS A 93 14.38 -14.22 -20.64
N LYS A 94 15.07 -14.06 -21.77
CA LYS A 94 16.10 -13.03 -21.87
C LYS A 94 15.37 -11.71 -21.62
N GLU A 95 15.30 -11.31 -20.37
CA GLU A 95 14.72 -10.05 -19.97
C GLU A 95 15.63 -8.98 -20.53
N PHE A 96 15.04 -8.04 -21.25
CA PHE A 96 15.77 -6.88 -21.72
C PHE A 96 16.24 -6.11 -20.48
N LYS A 97 17.56 -6.10 -20.23
CA LYS A 97 18.13 -5.32 -19.14
C LYS A 97 18.09 -3.85 -19.51
N CYS A 98 17.24 -3.10 -18.83
CA CYS A 98 17.19 -1.65 -18.95
C CYS A 98 17.95 -1.05 -17.77
N GLU A 99 19.16 -0.54 -18.02
CA GLU A 99 20.01 0.01 -16.95
C GLU A 99 19.35 1.17 -16.19
N GLU A 100 18.53 1.97 -16.87
CA GLU A 100 17.78 3.06 -16.25
C GLU A 100 16.73 2.54 -15.27
N LYS A 101 16.02 1.48 -15.66
CA LYS A 101 15.06 0.79 -14.78
C LYS A 101 15.77 0.21 -13.56
N ASP A 102 16.91 -0.47 -13.75
CA ASP A 102 17.68 -1.05 -12.65
C ASP A 102 18.21 0.03 -11.68
N LYS A 103 18.68 1.16 -12.22
CA LYS A 103 19.09 2.33 -11.43
C LYS A 103 17.92 2.90 -10.64
N TYR A 104 16.75 3.01 -11.26
CA TYR A 104 15.54 3.53 -10.64
C TYR A 104 15.04 2.61 -9.52
N GLU A 105 14.95 1.31 -9.77
CA GLU A 105 14.54 0.32 -8.76
C GLU A 105 15.50 0.29 -7.57
N ARG A 106 16.81 0.41 -7.82
CA ARG A 106 17.82 0.53 -6.75
C ARG A 106 17.64 1.82 -5.95
N TYR A 107 17.37 2.93 -6.61
CA TYR A 107 17.08 4.21 -5.95
C TYR A 107 15.84 4.10 -5.04
N LEU A 108 14.74 3.52 -5.54
CA LEU A 108 13.54 3.27 -4.74
C LEU A 108 13.84 2.31 -3.57
N GLY A 109 14.63 1.27 -3.78
CA GLY A 109 15.08 0.35 -2.73
C GLY A 109 15.81 1.07 -1.60
N ASN A 110 16.72 1.98 -1.93
CA ASN A 110 17.43 2.81 -0.95
C ASN A 110 16.48 3.74 -0.17
N LEU A 111 15.48 4.32 -0.85
CA LEU A 111 14.46 5.15 -0.20
C LEU A 111 13.62 4.32 0.79
N LYS A 112 13.19 3.11 0.40
CA LYS A 112 12.46 2.18 1.28
C LYS A 112 13.28 1.83 2.51
N LEU A 113 14.54 1.48 2.32
CA LEU A 113 15.44 1.12 3.43
C LEU A 113 15.65 2.30 4.39
N LYS A 114 15.87 3.50 3.86
CA LYS A 114 16.02 4.72 4.68
C LYS A 114 14.74 5.04 5.46
N PHE A 115 13.58 4.88 4.83
CA PHE A 115 12.28 5.05 5.48
C PHE A 115 12.06 4.01 6.57
N ALA A 116 12.29 2.73 6.28
CA ALA A 116 12.13 1.62 7.22
C ALA A 116 13.01 1.78 8.46
N ASN A 117 14.29 2.13 8.28
CA ASN A 117 15.19 2.42 9.41
C ASN A 117 14.68 3.57 10.26
N LYS A 118 14.28 4.70 9.65
CA LYS A 118 13.73 5.84 10.39
C LYS A 118 12.45 5.47 11.15
N LEU A 119 11.58 4.66 10.54
CA LEU A 119 10.35 4.20 11.16
C LEU A 119 10.65 3.26 12.33
N TYR A 120 11.61 2.34 12.18
CA TYR A 120 12.06 1.47 13.26
C TYR A 120 12.63 2.29 14.43
N GLU A 121 13.63 3.15 14.18
CA GLU A 121 14.28 3.92 15.24
C GLU A 121 13.29 4.82 15.98
N LYS A 122 12.33 5.43 15.28
CA LYS A 122 11.30 6.29 15.88
C LYS A 122 10.41 5.54 16.88
N ASN A 123 10.08 4.27 16.62
CA ASN A 123 9.10 3.53 17.41
C ASN A 123 9.73 2.49 18.33
N PHE A 124 10.92 1.97 18.00
CA PHE A 124 11.57 0.84 18.66
C PHE A 124 13.05 1.08 18.98
N GLY A 125 13.65 2.20 18.59
CA GLY A 125 15.09 2.45 18.82
C GLY A 125 15.50 2.39 20.30
N SER A 126 14.58 2.70 21.20
CA SER A 126 14.76 2.58 22.66
C SER A 126 14.19 1.30 23.27
N ASN A 127 13.47 0.47 22.51
CA ASN A 127 12.83 -0.75 23.00
C ASN A 127 13.77 -1.95 22.85
N THR A 128 14.29 -2.45 23.98
CA THR A 128 15.21 -3.60 23.99
C THR A 128 14.56 -4.90 23.53
N SER A 129 13.23 -5.03 23.61
CA SER A 129 12.51 -6.26 23.29
C SER A 129 12.53 -6.63 21.80
N TYR A 130 12.76 -5.64 20.93
CA TYR A 130 12.72 -5.81 19.47
C TYR A 130 14.09 -5.63 18.82
N LYS A 131 15.14 -5.48 19.64
CA LYS A 131 16.51 -5.25 19.16
C LYS A 131 16.99 -6.40 18.26
N ASP A 132 16.69 -7.63 18.65
CA ASP A 132 17.12 -8.82 17.90
C ASP A 132 16.26 -9.06 16.65
N SER A 133 15.01 -8.57 16.63
CA SER A 133 14.11 -8.64 15.48
C SER A 133 14.33 -7.50 14.47
N LYS A 134 15.26 -6.57 14.71
CA LYS A 134 15.42 -5.32 13.93
C LYS A 134 15.46 -5.56 12.43
N ASP A 135 16.31 -6.47 11.97
CA ASP A 135 16.51 -6.71 10.53
C ASP A 135 15.24 -7.28 9.89
N PHE A 136 14.56 -8.20 10.58
CA PHE A 136 13.29 -8.76 10.11
C PHE A 136 12.19 -7.70 10.04
N ILE A 137 12.13 -6.80 11.03
CA ILE A 137 11.19 -5.69 11.07
C ILE A 137 11.44 -4.73 9.89
N ILE A 138 12.70 -4.35 9.67
CA ILE A 138 13.10 -3.49 8.55
C ILE A 138 12.71 -4.14 7.23
N GLU A 139 13.04 -5.42 7.04
CA GLU A 139 12.69 -6.17 5.84
C GLU A 139 11.17 -6.22 5.63
N SER A 140 10.40 -6.48 6.69
CA SER A 140 8.93 -6.48 6.66
C SER A 140 8.37 -5.13 6.17
N ILE A 141 8.92 -4.02 6.67
CA ILE A 141 8.52 -2.66 6.25
C ILE A 141 8.93 -2.42 4.80
N VAL A 142 10.16 -2.77 4.40
CA VAL A 142 10.66 -2.59 3.02
C VAL A 142 9.79 -3.34 2.01
N ASN A 143 9.46 -4.60 2.30
CA ASN A 143 8.65 -5.46 1.42
C ASN A 143 7.21 -4.96 1.27
N ASP A 144 6.66 -4.39 2.34
CA ASP A 144 5.33 -3.80 2.37
C ASP A 144 5.29 -2.37 1.83
N CYS A 145 6.43 -1.70 1.67
CA CYS A 145 6.48 -0.30 1.26
C CYS A 145 6.39 -0.11 -0.26
N ILE A 146 5.48 0.78 -0.68
CA ILE A 146 5.43 1.42 -1.99
C ILE A 146 5.98 2.84 -1.81
N VAL A 147 6.88 3.24 -2.71
CA VAL A 147 7.38 4.61 -2.80
C VAL A 147 6.83 5.19 -4.08
N LEU A 148 6.16 6.34 -3.98
CA LEU A 148 5.70 7.11 -5.12
C LEU A 148 6.44 8.44 -5.12
N MET A 149 7.18 8.71 -6.18
CA MET A 149 7.84 9.98 -6.40
C MET A 149 6.79 11.08 -6.69
N PRO A 150 7.16 12.37 -6.56
CA PRO A 150 6.27 13.48 -6.88
C PRO A 150 5.65 13.33 -8.27
N ASN A 151 4.32 13.47 -8.37
CA ASN A 151 3.59 13.39 -9.63
C ASN A 151 3.82 12.09 -10.43
N GLU A 152 4.20 11.00 -9.75
CA GLU A 152 4.43 9.69 -10.37
C GLU A 152 3.16 8.84 -10.35
N SER A 153 2.95 8.10 -11.45
CA SER A 153 2.04 6.97 -11.53
C SER A 153 2.82 5.67 -11.69
N ILE A 154 2.42 4.63 -10.96
CA ILE A 154 2.97 3.28 -11.11
C ILE A 154 1.87 2.26 -11.39
N ASP A 155 2.21 1.25 -12.19
CA ASP A 155 1.39 0.05 -12.34
C ASP A 155 1.51 -0.84 -11.12
N TYR A 156 0.37 -1.33 -10.64
CA TYR A 156 0.29 -2.25 -9.52
C TYR A 156 -0.68 -3.39 -9.83
N SER A 157 -0.34 -4.60 -9.38
CA SER A 157 -1.20 -5.78 -9.50
C SER A 157 -1.43 -6.46 -8.17
N SER A 158 -2.63 -7.00 -7.99
CA SER A 158 -2.98 -7.82 -6.83
C SER A 158 -3.72 -9.07 -7.26
N GLY A 159 -3.29 -10.22 -6.74
CA GLY A 159 -4.03 -11.46 -6.89
C GLY A 159 -5.39 -11.39 -6.19
N PHE A 160 -6.40 -11.99 -6.80
CA PHE A 160 -7.70 -12.26 -6.20
C PHE A 160 -8.17 -13.65 -6.62
N TYR A 161 -8.37 -14.55 -5.65
CA TYR A 161 -8.82 -15.91 -5.92
C TYR A 161 -10.31 -16.06 -5.64
N SER A 162 -11.15 -16.25 -6.66
CA SER A 162 -12.55 -16.60 -6.47
C SER A 162 -13.19 -17.25 -7.69
N LYS A 163 -13.92 -18.36 -7.47
CA LYS A 163 -14.73 -19.02 -8.51
C LYS A 163 -15.88 -18.14 -9.02
N LYS A 164 -16.29 -17.15 -8.23
CA LYS A 164 -17.40 -16.25 -8.57
C LYS A 164 -16.96 -15.08 -9.45
N PHE A 165 -15.65 -14.88 -9.62
CA PHE A 165 -15.09 -13.76 -10.37
C PHE A 165 -15.26 -13.95 -11.88
N ASP A 166 -15.77 -12.90 -12.54
CA ASP A 166 -15.88 -12.81 -13.99
C ASP A 166 -15.86 -11.34 -14.46
N LYS A 167 -15.99 -11.13 -15.77
CA LYS A 167 -15.98 -9.80 -16.39
C LYS A 167 -17.13 -8.87 -15.96
N ALA A 168 -18.20 -9.40 -15.37
CA ALA A 168 -19.32 -8.59 -14.88
C ALA A 168 -19.04 -8.03 -13.47
N CYS A 169 -17.97 -8.50 -12.81
CA CYS A 169 -17.57 -8.00 -11.52
C CYS A 169 -17.07 -6.56 -11.61
N LYS A 170 -17.49 -5.73 -10.64
CA LYS A 170 -16.99 -4.36 -10.46
C LYS A 170 -15.92 -4.37 -9.39
N VAL A 171 -14.78 -3.75 -9.66
CA VAL A 171 -13.66 -3.66 -8.72
C VAL A 171 -13.57 -2.22 -8.19
N SER A 172 -13.46 -2.09 -6.87
CA SER A 172 -13.18 -0.82 -6.20
C SER A 172 -11.86 -0.96 -5.45
N VAL A 173 -10.95 -0.03 -5.73
CA VAL A 173 -9.64 0.08 -5.06
C VAL A 173 -9.61 1.38 -4.29
N LYS A 174 -9.23 1.32 -3.02
CA LYS A 174 -9.06 2.50 -2.16
C LYS A 174 -7.92 2.30 -1.18
N TYR A 175 -7.26 3.38 -0.80
CA TYR A 175 -6.33 3.39 0.31
C TYR A 175 -7.07 3.65 1.64
N LEU A 176 -6.75 2.88 2.68
CA LEU A 176 -7.29 3.11 4.02
C LEU A 176 -6.41 4.10 4.79
N ASP A 177 -6.82 5.37 4.80
CA ASP A 177 -6.09 6.50 5.41
C ASP A 177 -5.90 6.44 6.93
N SER A 178 -6.39 5.39 7.61
CA SER A 178 -6.38 5.34 9.07
C SER A 178 -4.97 5.41 9.68
N LYS A 179 -3.95 4.83 9.02
CA LYS A 179 -2.50 5.01 9.29
C LYS A 179 -1.70 4.61 8.04
N ARG A 180 -0.67 5.36 7.61
CA ARG A 180 0.16 5.00 6.42
C ARG A 180 0.90 3.65 6.58
N PHE A 181 1.26 3.31 7.81
CA PHE A 181 1.73 1.99 8.22
C PHE A 181 1.05 1.64 9.55
N THR A 182 0.48 0.44 9.64
CA THR A 182 -0.31 -0.01 10.80
C THR A 182 0.45 -0.99 11.68
N TYR A 183 1.15 -1.96 11.07
CA TYR A 183 1.91 -2.99 11.77
C TYR A 183 3.06 -3.54 10.92
N PHE A 184 4.04 -4.13 11.57
CA PHE A 184 5.05 -5.00 10.94
C PHE A 184 4.99 -6.40 11.55
N ILE A 185 5.75 -7.32 10.97
CA ILE A 185 5.88 -8.70 11.46
C ILE A 185 7.28 -8.82 12.08
N ASP A 186 7.40 -9.45 13.24
CA ASP A 186 8.70 -9.84 13.81
C ASP A 186 9.17 -11.23 13.31
N ASP A 187 10.37 -11.62 13.70
CA ASP A 187 11.01 -12.89 13.37
C ASP A 187 10.21 -14.13 13.83
N SER A 188 9.28 -13.98 14.79
CA SER A 188 8.34 -15.03 15.21
C SER A 188 7.09 -15.15 14.32
N GLY A 189 6.90 -14.21 13.38
CA GLY A 189 5.69 -14.11 12.57
C GLY A 189 4.55 -13.33 13.24
N LYS A 190 4.79 -12.72 14.40
CA LYS A 190 3.76 -11.97 15.15
C LYS A 190 3.62 -10.56 14.58
N LYS A 191 2.36 -10.08 14.49
CA LYS A 191 2.05 -8.70 14.11
C LYS A 191 2.28 -7.76 15.30
N ILE A 192 3.02 -6.68 15.06
CA ILE A 192 3.30 -5.63 16.05
C ILE A 192 2.76 -4.31 15.53
N ASP A 193 1.81 -3.70 16.26
CA ASP A 193 1.30 -2.37 15.93
C ASP A 193 2.42 -1.35 16.13
N ILE A 194 2.57 -0.44 15.17
CA ILE A 194 3.62 0.59 15.19
C ILE A 194 3.40 1.63 16.32
N ASN A 195 2.24 1.63 16.97
CA ASN A 195 1.88 2.62 18.01
C ASN A 195 1.73 2.02 19.42
N ASN A 196 2.02 0.73 19.60
CA ASN A 196 2.11 0.09 20.93
C ASN A 196 3.56 -0.19 21.28
#